data_AF-A0A520AL06-F1
#
_entry.id   AF-A0A520AL06-F1
#
_cell.length_a   1.000
_cell.length_b   1.000
_cell.length_c   1.000
_cell.angle_alpha   90.00
_cell.angle_beta   90.00
_cell.angle_gamma   90.00
#
_symmetry.space_group_name_H-M   'P 1'
#
loop_
_entity.id
_entity.type
_entity.pdbx_description
1 polymer ?
#
loop_
_entity_poly.entity_id
_entity_poly.type
_entity_poly.pdbx_seq_one_letter_code
_entity_poly.pdbx_strand_id
1 'polypeptide(L)'
;MIIKLSLFFLIGSLIIDPTGDFYSLKYLSAALALLVFGANLIMHRKIPTLNFFQVLIYLTFALIMPLYGLLITFLNSGLNKISDTSYLGFSSFLLILFPAIFIEAKTFLKILIIALRVLSCITVLILLSFLYDTDSLGIAQFFIDKKSMLVGFREYGGIKTYFLYFTAAPLLIILVAYDAYNLYNKITLGNIILCFISICSIFLTGTRFNMLMAIIILPTIIAVYNFSIGKIWLYLTLFFIFLIILSQSSFISSFFNSNDNSNSVKIGYLETYTSIFKDPKVIVFGQGFSGYDNSVLFKNMLIKFENEGVKTELTFIELYRVFGVIFGSFFNLVLFSAPFFLYK
;
A
#
# COMPACT_ATOMS: atom_id res chain seq x y z
N MET A 1 -12.81 24.63 -7.87
CA MET A 1 -12.32 23.82 -9.00
C MET A 1 -10.82 23.54 -8.90
N ILE A 2 -9.99 24.59 -8.74
CA ILE A 2 -8.51 24.50 -8.69
C ILE A 2 -8.01 23.50 -7.63
N ILE A 3 -8.52 23.53 -6.40
CA ILE A 3 -8.16 22.58 -5.32
C ILE A 3 -8.38 21.12 -5.75
N LYS A 4 -9.53 20.82 -6.38
CA LYS A 4 -9.86 19.47 -6.83
C LYS A 4 -8.93 18.99 -7.94
N LEU A 5 -8.59 19.88 -8.86
CA LEU A 5 -7.66 19.58 -9.96
C LEU A 5 -6.24 19.35 -9.43
N SER A 6 -5.77 20.22 -8.54
CA SER A 6 -4.47 20.08 -7.88
C SER A 6 -4.38 18.78 -7.07
N LEU A 7 -5.43 18.45 -6.31
CA LEU A 7 -5.50 17.18 -5.58
C LEU A 7 -5.52 15.97 -6.53
N PHE A 8 -6.21 16.06 -7.66
CA PHE A 8 -6.20 15.00 -8.68
C PHE A 8 -4.81 14.77 -9.25
N PHE A 9 -4.08 15.84 -9.62
CA PHE A 9 -2.71 15.71 -10.09
C PHE A 9 -1.78 15.13 -9.01
N LEU A 10 -1.95 15.56 -7.75
CA LEU A 10 -1.19 15.03 -6.64
C LEU A 10 -1.42 13.52 -6.48
N ILE A 11 -2.68 13.10 -6.27
CA ILE A 11 -3.03 11.69 -6.05
C ILE A 11 -2.69 10.85 -7.29
N GLY A 12 -3.00 11.34 -8.49
CA GLY A 12 -2.69 10.67 -9.75
C GLY A 12 -1.19 10.44 -9.92
N SER A 13 -0.37 11.46 -9.69
CA SER A 13 1.09 11.33 -9.76
C SER A 13 1.64 10.38 -8.69
N LEU A 14 1.08 10.34 -7.47
CA LEU A 14 1.54 9.41 -6.44
C LEU A 14 1.20 7.95 -6.75
N ILE A 15 0.13 7.71 -7.50
CA ILE A 15 -0.30 6.38 -7.92
C ILE A 15 0.47 5.92 -9.15
N ILE A 16 0.64 6.80 -10.14
CA ILE A 16 1.20 6.46 -11.46
C ILE A 16 2.73 6.64 -11.50
N ASP A 17 3.26 7.64 -10.78
CA ASP A 17 4.68 7.99 -10.71
C ASP A 17 5.19 7.98 -9.25
N PRO A 18 5.19 6.81 -8.58
CA PRO A 18 5.55 6.71 -7.18
C PRO A 18 7.02 7.09 -6.91
N THR A 19 7.93 6.87 -7.87
CA THR A 19 9.36 7.16 -7.77
C THR A 19 9.72 8.59 -8.14
N GLY A 20 8.91 9.27 -8.96
CA GLY A 20 9.22 10.60 -9.49
C GLY A 20 9.98 10.56 -10.83
N ASP A 21 10.09 9.39 -11.46
CA ASP A 21 10.82 9.20 -12.72
C ASP A 21 10.00 9.63 -13.95
N PHE A 22 8.68 9.79 -13.82
CA PHE A 22 7.85 10.40 -14.87
C PHE A 22 8.07 11.92 -14.87
N TYR A 23 9.22 12.37 -15.36
CA TYR A 23 9.51 13.81 -15.49
C TYR A 23 9.33 14.58 -14.17
N SER A 24 9.57 13.92 -13.03
CA SER A 24 9.36 14.53 -11.70
C SER A 24 7.93 15.00 -11.43
N LEU A 25 6.93 14.41 -12.10
CA LEU A 25 5.51 14.75 -11.94
C LEU A 25 5.06 14.68 -10.48
N LYS A 26 5.52 13.69 -9.71
CA LYS A 26 5.27 13.59 -8.27
C LYS A 26 5.71 14.83 -7.49
N TYR A 27 6.89 15.36 -7.78
CA TYR A 27 7.44 16.51 -7.07
C TYR A 27 6.76 17.80 -7.53
N LEU A 28 6.51 17.94 -8.84
CA LEU A 28 5.78 19.06 -9.41
C LEU A 28 4.35 19.15 -8.88
N SER A 29 3.65 18.02 -8.81
CA SER A 29 2.28 17.96 -8.30
C SER A 29 2.21 18.27 -6.80
N ALA A 30 3.20 17.83 -6.01
CA ALA A 30 3.31 18.15 -4.60
C ALA A 30 3.59 19.65 -4.36
N ALA A 31 4.47 20.24 -5.15
CA ALA A 31 4.72 21.68 -5.11
C ALA A 31 3.47 22.49 -5.48
N LEU A 32 2.78 22.09 -6.56
CA LEU A 32 1.51 22.71 -6.95
C LEU A 32 0.43 22.57 -5.88
N ALA A 33 0.31 21.39 -5.26
CA ALA A 33 -0.61 21.14 -4.16
C ALA A 33 -0.31 22.03 -2.95
N LEU A 34 0.96 22.13 -2.56
CA LEU A 34 1.40 23.02 -1.48
C LEU A 34 1.00 24.48 -1.78
N LEU A 35 1.27 24.96 -3.00
CA LEU A 35 0.94 26.34 -3.40
C LEU A 35 -0.57 26.58 -3.40
N VAL A 36 -1.35 25.70 -4.02
CA VAL A 36 -2.81 25.85 -4.13
C VAL A 36 -3.48 25.75 -2.77
N PHE A 37 -3.12 24.76 -1.95
CA PHE A 37 -3.73 24.57 -0.63
C PHE A 37 -3.24 25.64 0.36
N GLY A 38 -1.96 26.02 0.30
CA GLY A 38 -1.41 27.11 1.11
C GLY A 38 -2.07 28.45 0.79
N ALA A 39 -2.19 28.81 -0.50
CA ALA A 39 -2.90 30.01 -0.92
C ALA A 39 -4.36 29.98 -0.47
N ASN A 40 -5.03 28.83 -0.61
CA ASN A 40 -6.42 28.68 -0.17
C ASN A 40 -6.60 28.92 1.33
N LEU A 41 -5.69 28.41 2.17
CA LEU A 41 -5.69 28.62 3.62
C LEU A 41 -5.47 30.10 3.97
N ILE A 42 -4.50 30.76 3.32
CA ILE A 42 -4.20 32.18 3.55
C ILE A 42 -5.40 33.06 3.14
N MET A 43 -6.00 32.80 1.98
CA MET A 43 -7.10 33.60 1.44
C MET A 43 -8.38 33.48 2.26
N HIS A 44 -8.74 32.27 2.69
CA HIS A 44 -10.02 32.07 3.36
C HIS A 44 -9.96 32.35 4.86
N ARG A 45 -8.76 32.41 5.48
CA ARG A 45 -8.50 32.64 6.92
C ARG A 45 -9.31 31.77 7.90
N LYS A 46 -10.11 30.83 7.38
CA LYS A 46 -10.82 29.84 8.17
C LYS A 46 -9.82 28.78 8.52
N ILE A 47 -9.41 28.76 9.78
CA ILE A 47 -8.71 27.62 10.36
C ILE A 47 -9.71 26.48 10.32
N PRO A 48 -9.52 25.47 9.47
CA PRO A 48 -10.45 24.37 9.40
C PRO A 48 -10.37 23.61 10.72
N THR A 49 -11.51 23.20 11.25
CA THR A 49 -11.57 22.41 12.49
C THR A 49 -10.97 21.04 12.21
N LEU A 50 -9.72 20.84 12.59
CA LEU A 50 -9.08 19.53 12.50
C LEU A 50 -9.58 18.64 13.62
N ASN A 51 -9.92 17.41 13.28
CA ASN A 51 -10.16 16.39 14.28
C ASN A 51 -8.84 16.09 15.01
N PHE A 52 -8.87 16.01 16.35
CA PHE A 52 -7.71 15.61 17.15
C PHE A 52 -7.02 14.36 16.60
N PHE A 53 -7.79 13.36 16.15
CA PHE A 53 -7.24 12.15 15.55
C PHE A 53 -6.51 12.38 14.22
N GLN A 54 -6.97 13.30 13.38
CA GLN A 54 -6.27 13.68 12.14
C GLN A 54 -4.90 14.27 12.46
N VAL A 55 -4.87 15.20 13.42
CA VAL A 55 -3.62 15.82 13.89
C VAL A 55 -2.71 14.76 14.49
N LEU A 56 -3.23 13.86 15.33
CA LEU A 56 -2.45 12.80 15.96
C LEU A 56 -1.80 11.87 14.92
N ILE A 57 -2.57 11.37 13.95
CA ILE A 57 -2.06 10.50 12.88
C ILE A 57 -0.97 11.23 12.11
N TYR A 58 -1.23 12.49 11.74
CA TYR A 58 -0.29 13.29 10.99
C TYR A 58 1.02 13.52 11.75
N LEU A 59 0.95 14.04 12.98
CA LEU A 59 2.13 14.28 13.82
C LEU A 59 2.90 12.98 14.09
N THR A 60 2.19 11.87 14.25
CA THR A 60 2.80 10.55 14.46
C THR A 60 3.71 10.18 13.29
N PHE A 61 3.23 10.26 12.06
CA PHE A 61 3.99 9.82 10.89
C PHE A 61 4.93 10.88 10.31
N ALA A 62 4.58 12.16 10.43
CA ALA A 62 5.36 13.28 9.88
C ALA A 62 6.43 13.81 10.84
N LEU A 63 6.34 13.53 12.15
CA LEU A 63 7.30 14.03 13.14
C LEU A 63 7.77 12.95 14.12
N ILE A 64 6.87 12.24 14.79
CA ILE A 64 7.28 11.31 15.87
C ILE A 64 8.10 10.14 15.30
N MET A 65 7.59 9.48 14.26
CA MET A 65 8.25 8.36 13.59
C MET A 65 9.67 8.70 13.06
N PRO A 66 9.88 9.76 12.25
CA PRO A 66 11.21 10.11 11.76
C PRO A 66 12.17 10.55 12.87
N LEU A 67 11.71 11.34 13.85
CA LEU A 67 12.56 11.82 14.94
C LEU A 67 13.00 10.67 15.84
N TYR A 68 12.08 9.77 16.17
CA TYR A 68 12.41 8.60 16.96
C TYR A 68 13.36 7.66 16.19
N GLY A 69 13.11 7.41 14.91
CA GLY A 69 14.02 6.61 14.08
C GLY A 69 15.43 7.22 13.96
N LEU A 70 15.53 8.54 13.81
CA LEU A 70 16.81 9.27 13.82
C LEU A 70 17.51 9.20 15.18
N LEU A 71 16.77 9.35 16.28
CA LEU A 71 17.29 9.23 17.63
C LEU A 71 17.91 7.86 17.85
N ILE A 72 17.21 6.79 17.50
CA ILE A 72 17.73 5.42 17.64
C ILE A 72 18.93 5.18 16.72
N THR A 73 18.89 5.73 15.50
CA THR A 73 20.04 5.68 14.57
C THR A 73 21.27 6.36 15.15
N PHE A 74 21.09 7.55 15.73
CA PHE A 74 22.16 8.29 16.40
C PHE A 74 22.75 7.49 17.57
N LEU A 75 21.90 6.89 18.41
CA LEU A 75 22.32 6.08 19.56
C LEU A 75 23.02 4.77 19.17
N ASN A 76 22.67 4.17 18.03
CA ASN A 76 23.23 2.88 17.61
C ASN A 76 24.50 3.01 16.76
N SER A 77 24.59 4.01 15.88
CA SER A 77 25.68 4.11 14.90
C SER A 77 26.16 5.52 14.57
N GLY A 78 25.55 6.55 15.16
CA GLY A 78 25.66 7.91 14.67
C GLY A 78 24.90 8.14 13.36
N LEU A 79 24.73 9.42 13.00
CA LEU A 79 23.92 9.85 11.84
C LEU A 79 24.64 9.69 10.49
N ASN A 80 25.92 9.34 10.49
CA ASN A 80 26.71 9.21 9.27
C ASN A 80 26.43 7.91 8.50
N LYS A 81 25.67 6.98 9.08
CA LYS A 81 25.37 5.64 8.52
C LYS A 81 23.86 5.44 8.38
N ILE A 82 23.19 6.28 7.60
CA ILE A 82 21.76 6.12 7.32
C ILE A 82 21.62 5.36 6.00
N SER A 83 21.41 4.04 6.09
CA SER A 83 21.14 3.18 4.93
C SER A 83 19.74 3.37 4.35
N ASP A 84 18.76 3.67 5.20
CA ASP A 84 17.35 3.76 4.80
C ASP A 84 16.81 5.18 4.97
N THR A 85 16.60 5.87 3.85
CA THR A 85 16.04 7.22 3.83
C THR A 85 14.54 7.26 3.56
N SER A 86 13.90 6.11 3.34
CA SER A 86 12.50 6.08 2.88
C SER A 86 11.50 6.59 3.93
N TYR A 87 11.73 6.35 5.23
CA TYR A 87 10.92 6.92 6.30
C TYR A 87 11.04 8.45 6.37
N LEU A 88 12.25 8.99 6.15
CA LEU A 88 12.50 10.43 6.10
C LEU A 88 11.89 11.06 4.85
N GLY A 89 11.97 10.39 3.70
CA GLY A 89 11.32 10.79 2.46
C GLY A 89 9.81 10.85 2.62
N PHE A 90 9.20 9.81 3.19
CA PHE A 90 7.77 9.76 3.50
C PHE A 90 7.36 10.87 4.47
N SER A 91 8.10 11.05 5.55
CA SER A 91 7.86 12.12 6.53
C SER A 91 7.94 13.52 5.90
N SER A 92 9.02 13.81 5.16
CA SER A 92 9.19 15.09 4.48
C SER A 92 8.06 15.36 3.50
N PHE A 93 7.62 14.31 2.79
CA PHE A 93 6.50 14.41 1.87
C PHE A 93 5.17 14.70 2.59
N LEU A 94 4.91 14.06 3.74
CA LEU A 94 3.77 14.39 4.58
C LEU A 94 3.84 15.82 5.11
N LEU A 95 5.02 16.31 5.51
CA LEU A 95 5.25 17.71 5.93
C LEU A 95 4.84 18.70 4.84
N ILE A 96 5.30 18.48 3.62
CA ILE A 96 4.92 19.29 2.45
C ILE A 96 3.40 19.23 2.21
N LEU A 97 2.77 18.08 2.46
CA LEU A 97 1.34 17.90 2.27
C LEU A 97 0.49 18.23 3.51
N PHE A 98 1.03 18.92 4.53
CA PHE A 98 0.23 19.38 5.68
C PHE A 98 -1.07 20.09 5.25
N PRO A 99 -1.08 20.99 4.26
CA PRO A 99 -2.30 21.68 3.85
C PRO A 99 -3.38 20.75 3.27
N ALA A 100 -3.01 19.55 2.81
CA ALA A 100 -3.96 18.58 2.26
C ALA A 100 -4.86 17.94 3.34
N ILE A 101 -4.45 17.96 4.63
CA ILE A 101 -5.25 17.43 5.75
C ILE A 101 -6.59 18.16 5.86
N PHE A 102 -6.63 19.43 5.44
CA PHE A 102 -7.82 20.27 5.50
C PHE A 102 -8.85 19.98 4.41
N ILE A 103 -8.54 19.07 3.49
CA ILE A 103 -9.47 18.66 2.45
C ILE A 103 -10.49 17.70 3.05
N GLU A 104 -11.77 17.96 2.76
CA GLU A 104 -12.85 17.06 3.17
C GLU A 104 -12.60 15.63 2.69
N ALA A 105 -12.71 14.66 3.61
CA ALA A 105 -12.49 13.24 3.31
C ALA A 105 -13.35 12.73 2.14
N LYS A 106 -14.58 13.23 1.99
CA LYS A 106 -15.46 12.92 0.86
C LYS A 106 -14.89 13.39 -0.48
N THR A 107 -14.29 14.57 -0.51
CA THR A 107 -13.66 15.12 -1.72
C THR A 107 -12.38 14.35 -2.04
N PHE A 108 -11.55 14.06 -1.03
CA PHE A 108 -10.36 13.23 -1.17
C PHE A 108 -10.70 11.84 -1.74
N LEU A 109 -11.66 11.13 -1.13
CA LEU A 109 -12.05 9.79 -1.55
C LEU A 109 -12.58 9.78 -2.99
N LYS A 110 -13.42 10.75 -3.38
CA LYS A 110 -13.89 10.87 -4.77
C LYS A 110 -12.75 10.98 -5.77
N ILE A 111 -11.75 11.81 -5.46
CA ILE A 111 -10.59 12.00 -6.34
C ILE A 111 -9.69 10.77 -6.35
N LEU A 112 -9.49 10.13 -5.20
CA LEU A 112 -8.77 8.85 -5.09
C LEU A 112 -9.43 7.76 -5.95
N ILE A 113 -10.75 7.61 -5.88
CA ILE A 113 -11.48 6.65 -6.71
C ILE A 113 -11.30 6.94 -8.20
N ILE A 114 -11.35 8.21 -8.62
CA ILE A 114 -11.13 8.57 -10.03
C ILE A 114 -9.68 8.21 -10.44
N ALA A 115 -8.68 8.55 -9.63
CA ALA A 115 -7.28 8.24 -9.94
C ALA A 115 -7.01 6.72 -9.99
N LEU A 116 -7.57 5.95 -9.06
CA LEU A 116 -7.50 4.49 -9.07
C LEU A 116 -8.23 3.90 -10.27
N ARG A 117 -9.32 4.51 -10.72
CA ARG A 117 -10.04 4.08 -11.92
C ARG A 117 -9.22 4.32 -13.18
N VAL A 118 -8.50 5.44 -13.25
CA VAL A 118 -7.54 5.69 -14.33
C VAL A 118 -6.46 4.60 -14.33
N LEU A 119 -5.87 4.28 -13.17
CA LEU A 119 -4.90 3.18 -13.05
C LEU A 119 -5.50 1.84 -13.51
N SER A 120 -6.71 1.50 -13.06
CA SER A 120 -7.41 0.27 -13.44
C SER A 120 -7.61 0.16 -14.96
N CYS A 121 -8.05 1.25 -15.61
CA CYS A 121 -8.16 1.31 -17.06
C CYS A 121 -6.80 1.16 -17.76
N ILE A 122 -5.75 1.81 -17.26
CA ILE A 122 -4.38 1.67 -17.79
C ILE A 122 -3.92 0.21 -17.70
N THR A 123 -4.11 -0.46 -16.56
CA THR A 123 -3.74 -1.88 -16.40
C THR A 123 -4.44 -2.77 -17.43
N VAL A 124 -5.74 -2.56 -17.68
CA VAL A 124 -6.49 -3.32 -18.68
C VAL A 124 -6.04 -2.98 -20.10
N LEU A 125 -5.77 -1.70 -20.40
CA LEU A 125 -5.25 -1.28 -21.70
C LEU A 125 -3.88 -1.91 -22.00
N ILE A 126 -3.00 -2.00 -21.00
CA ILE A 126 -1.70 -2.68 -21.13
C ILE A 126 -1.91 -4.16 -21.45
N LEU A 127 -2.84 -4.84 -20.76
CA LEU A 127 -3.16 -6.23 -21.09
C LEU A 127 -3.66 -6.35 -22.54
N LEU A 128 -4.57 -5.48 -22.98
CA LEU A 128 -5.07 -5.49 -24.35
C LEU A 128 -3.96 -5.23 -25.38
N SER A 129 -3.00 -4.35 -25.05
CA SER A 129 -1.79 -4.11 -25.86
C SER A 129 -0.97 -5.39 -26.04
N PHE A 130 -0.76 -6.16 -24.97
CA PHE A 130 -0.07 -7.46 -25.03
C PHE A 130 -0.83 -8.50 -25.86
N LEU A 131 -2.17 -8.54 -25.74
CA LEU A 131 -3.00 -9.50 -26.46
C LEU A 131 -3.13 -9.20 -27.96
N TYR A 132 -3.08 -7.93 -28.35
CA TYR A 132 -3.22 -7.52 -29.74
C TYR A 132 -1.96 -7.80 -30.55
N ASP A 133 -0.78 -7.42 -30.04
CA ASP A 133 0.48 -7.55 -30.77
C ASP A 133 1.71 -7.39 -29.86
N THR A 134 1.74 -8.09 -28.72
CA THR A 134 2.91 -8.11 -27.81
C THR A 134 3.42 -6.72 -27.38
N ASP A 135 2.51 -5.77 -27.17
CA ASP A 135 2.81 -4.36 -26.83
C ASP A 135 3.44 -3.52 -27.96
N SER A 136 3.03 -3.70 -29.22
CA SER A 136 3.51 -2.85 -30.33
C SER A 136 3.20 -1.35 -30.16
N LEU A 137 2.23 -0.99 -29.30
CA LEU A 137 1.95 0.39 -28.92
C LEU A 137 2.97 0.99 -27.93
N GLY A 138 3.86 0.18 -27.37
CA GLY A 138 4.90 0.58 -26.41
C GLY A 138 4.36 1.12 -25.08
N ILE A 139 3.11 0.79 -24.72
CA ILE A 139 2.46 1.30 -23.51
C ILE A 139 3.14 0.66 -22.30
N ALA A 140 3.29 -0.67 -22.30
CA ALA A 140 3.94 -1.37 -21.19
C ALA A 140 5.40 -0.95 -21.07
N GLN A 141 6.12 -0.85 -22.20
CA GLN A 141 7.51 -0.42 -22.23
C GLN A 141 7.71 0.96 -21.60
N PHE A 142 6.82 1.92 -21.89
CA PHE A 142 6.88 3.25 -21.27
C PHE A 142 6.83 3.19 -19.72
N PHE A 143 5.92 2.40 -19.14
CA PHE A 143 5.82 2.28 -17.68
C PHE A 143 7.00 1.50 -17.05
N ILE A 144 7.57 0.52 -17.78
CA ILE A 144 8.76 -0.25 -17.38
C ILE A 144 10.00 0.66 -17.36
N ASP A 145 10.26 1.39 -18.44
CA ASP A 145 11.42 2.30 -18.58
C ASP A 145 11.45 3.35 -17.48
N LYS A 146 10.26 3.76 -17.04
CA LYS A 146 10.06 4.73 -15.98
C LYS A 146 9.93 4.12 -14.58
N LYS A 147 10.24 2.83 -14.41
CA LYS A 147 10.27 2.11 -13.12
C LYS A 147 8.97 2.19 -12.31
N SER A 148 7.85 2.42 -12.99
CA SER A 148 6.52 2.54 -12.37
C SER A 148 5.76 1.22 -12.34
N MET A 149 6.10 0.31 -13.26
CA MET A 149 5.50 -1.00 -13.42
C MET A 149 6.58 -2.08 -13.60
N LEU A 150 6.32 -3.26 -13.03
CA LEU A 150 7.02 -4.49 -13.33
C LEU A 150 6.11 -5.40 -14.16
N VAL A 151 6.66 -5.99 -15.22
CA VAL A 151 5.94 -6.95 -16.07
C VAL A 151 6.61 -8.31 -15.99
N GLY A 152 5.82 -9.36 -15.91
CA GLY A 152 6.31 -10.74 -16.01
C GLY A 152 5.17 -11.74 -16.09
N PHE A 153 5.52 -13.00 -15.82
CA PHE A 153 4.56 -14.09 -15.70
C PHE A 153 4.62 -14.68 -14.29
N ARG A 154 3.47 -15.07 -13.76
CA ARG A 154 3.35 -15.85 -12.52
C ARG A 154 2.62 -17.14 -12.83
N GLU A 155 3.19 -18.26 -12.37
CA GLU A 155 2.60 -19.57 -12.52
C GLU A 155 2.00 -20.03 -11.20
N TYR A 156 0.72 -20.39 -11.21
CA TYR A 156 -0.01 -20.91 -10.05
C TYR A 156 -0.70 -22.20 -10.44
N GLY A 157 -0.32 -23.32 -9.83
CA GLY A 157 -0.90 -24.64 -10.12
C GLY A 157 -0.84 -25.03 -11.61
N GLY A 158 0.22 -24.64 -12.34
CA GLY A 158 0.39 -24.89 -13.78
C GLY A 158 -0.26 -23.84 -14.71
N ILE A 159 -0.96 -22.85 -14.17
CA ILE A 159 -1.58 -21.77 -14.95
C ILE A 159 -0.66 -20.55 -14.96
N LYS A 160 -0.19 -20.16 -16.14
CA LYS A 160 0.58 -18.92 -16.35
C LYS A 160 -0.36 -17.73 -16.48
N THR A 161 -0.13 -16.72 -15.65
CA THR A 161 -0.89 -15.48 -15.60
C THR A 161 0.04 -14.29 -15.82
N TYR A 162 -0.47 -13.24 -16.47
CA TYR A 162 0.26 -11.98 -16.59
C TYR A 162 0.40 -11.31 -15.23
N PHE A 163 1.59 -10.79 -14.96
CA PHE A 163 1.92 -10.03 -13.76
C PHE A 163 2.24 -8.59 -14.16
N LEU A 164 1.27 -7.69 -13.99
CA LEU A 164 1.36 -6.26 -14.28
C LEU A 164 1.36 -5.48 -12.95
N TYR A 165 2.52 -5.40 -12.31
CA TYR A 165 2.63 -4.87 -10.96
C TYR A 165 3.01 -3.39 -10.96
N PHE A 166 2.05 -2.54 -10.64
CA PHE A 166 2.30 -1.14 -10.25
C PHE A 166 2.58 -1.06 -8.76
N THR A 167 3.50 -0.19 -8.33
CA THR A 167 3.79 -0.03 -6.88
C THR A 167 2.54 0.37 -6.09
N ALA A 168 1.64 1.16 -6.68
CA ALA A 168 0.38 1.58 -6.08
C ALA A 168 -0.79 0.57 -6.24
N ALA A 169 -0.55 -0.57 -6.90
CA ALA A 169 -1.54 -1.60 -7.17
C ALA A 169 -2.36 -2.06 -5.94
N PRO A 170 -1.79 -2.22 -4.73
CA PRO A 170 -2.57 -2.61 -3.55
C PRO A 170 -3.73 -1.65 -3.23
N LEU A 171 -3.64 -0.38 -3.63
CA LEU A 171 -4.71 0.60 -3.42
C LEU A 171 -5.95 0.32 -4.28
N LEU A 172 -5.85 -0.50 -5.33
CA LEU A 172 -7.00 -0.92 -6.14
C LEU A 172 -8.05 -1.68 -5.32
N ILE A 173 -7.69 -2.23 -4.15
CA ILE A 173 -8.64 -2.83 -3.19
C ILE A 173 -9.72 -1.81 -2.82
N ILE A 174 -9.36 -0.53 -2.65
CA ILE A 174 -10.31 0.55 -2.33
C ILE A 174 -11.30 0.74 -3.48
N LEU A 175 -10.83 0.68 -4.73
CA LEU A 175 -11.67 0.80 -5.93
C LEU A 175 -12.64 -0.37 -6.05
N VAL A 176 -12.13 -1.60 -5.88
CA VAL A 176 -12.96 -2.82 -5.92
C VAL A 176 -14.04 -2.77 -4.84
N ALA A 177 -13.70 -2.36 -3.62
CA ALA A 177 -14.67 -2.20 -2.54
C ALA A 177 -15.74 -1.14 -2.87
N TYR A 178 -15.33 -0.02 -3.45
CA TYR A 178 -16.26 1.03 -3.89
C TYR A 178 -17.22 0.56 -4.99
N ASP A 179 -16.71 -0.14 -6.01
CA ASP A 179 -17.52 -0.61 -7.13
C ASP A 179 -18.41 -1.81 -6.76
N ALA A 180 -17.93 -2.69 -5.90
CA ALA A 180 -18.73 -3.76 -5.31
C ALA A 180 -19.88 -3.19 -4.46
N TYR A 181 -19.65 -2.13 -3.67
CA TYR A 181 -20.70 -1.44 -2.92
C TYR A 181 -21.73 -0.77 -3.84
N ASN A 182 -21.29 -0.11 -4.91
CA ASN A 182 -22.22 0.49 -5.88
C ASN A 182 -23.05 -0.56 -6.62
N LEU A 183 -22.42 -1.69 -7.00
CA LEU A 183 -23.11 -2.82 -7.61
C LEU A 183 -24.16 -3.41 -6.67
N TYR A 184 -23.80 -3.57 -5.39
CA TYR A 184 -24.71 -4.04 -4.35
C TYR A 184 -25.94 -3.14 -4.18
N ASN A 185 -25.75 -1.81 -4.12
CA ASN A 185 -26.87 -0.88 -3.96
C ASN A 185 -27.73 -0.75 -5.21
N LYS A 186 -27.12 -0.84 -6.41
CA LYS A 186 -27.81 -0.67 -7.67
C LYS A 186 -27.18 -1.52 -8.77
N ILE A 187 -27.85 -2.62 -9.11
CA ILE A 187 -27.43 -3.50 -10.21
C ILE A 187 -27.75 -2.81 -11.55
N THR A 188 -26.73 -2.28 -12.21
CA THR A 188 -26.82 -1.71 -13.56
C THR A 188 -25.67 -2.25 -14.40
N LEU A 189 -25.85 -2.31 -15.73
CA LEU A 189 -24.78 -2.77 -16.63
C LEU A 189 -23.48 -1.96 -16.44
N GLY A 190 -23.57 -0.65 -16.24
CA GLY A 190 -22.41 0.19 -15.94
C GLY A 190 -21.68 -0.21 -14.67
N ASN A 191 -22.41 -0.47 -13.57
CA ASN A 191 -21.80 -0.91 -12.31
C ASN A 191 -21.19 -2.32 -12.43
N ILE A 192 -21.81 -3.22 -13.21
CA ILE A 192 -21.27 -4.55 -13.49
C ILE A 192 -19.93 -4.42 -14.23
N ILE A 193 -19.89 -3.62 -15.30
CA ILE A 193 -18.68 -3.40 -16.11
C ILE A 193 -17.57 -2.77 -15.26
N LEU A 194 -17.87 -1.71 -14.50
CA LEU A 194 -16.88 -1.05 -13.65
C LEU A 194 -16.33 -1.98 -12.57
N CYS A 195 -17.20 -2.73 -11.90
CA CYS A 195 -16.78 -3.72 -10.90
C CYS A 195 -15.90 -4.80 -11.55
N PHE A 196 -16.29 -5.34 -12.71
CA PHE A 196 -15.50 -6.31 -13.45
C PHE A 196 -14.12 -5.78 -13.84
N ILE A 197 -14.04 -4.57 -14.40
CA ILE A 197 -12.77 -3.92 -14.75
C ILE A 197 -11.88 -3.76 -13.49
N SER A 198 -12.46 -3.33 -12.36
CA SER A 198 -11.71 -3.18 -11.12
C SER A 198 -11.14 -4.52 -10.62
N ILE A 199 -11.95 -5.58 -10.62
CA ILE A 199 -11.56 -6.95 -10.24
C ILE A 199 -10.47 -7.48 -11.16
N CYS A 200 -10.63 -7.36 -12.48
CA CYS A 200 -9.62 -7.75 -13.44
C CYS A 200 -8.31 -6.99 -13.21
N SER A 201 -8.37 -5.67 -13.01
CA SER A 201 -7.17 -4.86 -12.81
C SER A 201 -6.39 -5.27 -11.57
N ILE A 202 -7.05 -5.51 -10.42
CA ILE A 202 -6.36 -5.96 -9.21
C ILE A 202 -5.84 -7.40 -9.35
N PHE A 203 -6.57 -8.27 -10.06
CA PHE A 203 -6.14 -9.64 -10.30
C PHE A 203 -4.87 -9.69 -11.15
N LEU A 204 -4.78 -8.86 -12.19
CA LEU A 204 -3.62 -8.73 -13.08
C LEU A 204 -2.36 -8.18 -12.38
N THR A 205 -2.50 -7.56 -11.21
CA THR A 205 -1.33 -7.18 -10.39
C THR A 205 -0.54 -8.41 -9.93
N GLY A 206 -1.17 -9.58 -9.96
CA GLY A 206 -0.57 -10.90 -9.79
C GLY A 206 0.12 -11.13 -8.45
N THR A 207 -0.18 -10.34 -7.42
CA THR A 207 0.16 -10.71 -6.03
C THR A 207 -0.95 -11.59 -5.47
N ARG A 208 -0.57 -12.66 -4.76
CA ARG A 208 -1.51 -13.62 -4.16
C ARG A 208 -2.59 -12.92 -3.33
N PHE A 209 -2.18 -11.97 -2.51
CA PHE A 209 -3.08 -11.19 -1.67
C PHE A 209 -4.07 -10.37 -2.51
N ASN A 210 -3.61 -9.65 -3.53
CA ASN A 210 -4.50 -8.86 -4.38
C ASN A 210 -5.51 -9.73 -5.13
N MET A 211 -5.09 -10.88 -5.68
CA MET A 211 -5.97 -11.84 -6.33
C MET A 211 -7.03 -12.39 -5.36
N LEU A 212 -6.63 -12.75 -4.13
CA LEU A 212 -7.55 -13.20 -3.10
C LEU A 212 -8.55 -12.08 -2.73
N MET A 213 -8.07 -10.86 -2.50
CA MET A 213 -8.92 -9.73 -2.16
C MET A 213 -9.93 -9.41 -3.26
N ALA A 214 -9.55 -9.54 -4.53
CA ALA A 214 -10.46 -9.38 -5.67
C ALA A 214 -11.71 -10.27 -5.58
N ILE A 215 -11.54 -11.50 -5.07
CA ILE A 215 -12.60 -12.49 -4.93
C ILE A 215 -13.39 -12.26 -3.63
N ILE A 216 -12.71 -11.91 -2.55
CA ILE A 216 -13.27 -11.89 -1.18
C ILE A 216 -14.09 -10.62 -0.90
N ILE A 217 -13.75 -9.49 -1.51
CA ILE A 217 -14.35 -8.19 -1.19
C ILE A 217 -15.86 -8.17 -1.41
N LEU A 218 -16.34 -8.68 -2.55
CA LEU A 218 -17.76 -8.64 -2.89
C LEU A 218 -18.62 -9.45 -1.90
N PRO A 219 -18.31 -10.73 -1.60
CA PRO A 219 -18.98 -11.47 -0.52
C PRO A 219 -18.94 -10.76 0.83
N THR A 220 -17.79 -10.14 1.15
CA THR A 220 -17.62 -9.42 2.43
C THR A 220 -18.55 -8.22 2.53
N ILE A 221 -18.70 -7.44 1.46
CA ILE A 221 -19.63 -6.30 1.43
C ILE A 221 -21.07 -6.77 1.61
N ILE A 222 -21.49 -7.83 0.90
CA ILE A 222 -22.82 -8.40 1.05
C ILE A 222 -23.05 -8.88 2.49
N ALA A 223 -22.05 -9.53 3.08
CA ALA A 223 -22.11 -10.04 4.45
C ALA A 223 -22.21 -8.93 5.51
N VAL A 224 -21.44 -7.85 5.36
CA VAL A 224 -21.41 -6.75 6.32
C VAL A 224 -22.68 -5.89 6.27
N TYR A 225 -23.23 -5.63 5.08
CA TYR A 225 -24.36 -4.71 4.93
C TYR A 225 -25.74 -5.36 5.13
N ASN A 226 -25.90 -6.65 4.86
CA ASN A 226 -27.19 -7.33 5.04
C ASN A 226 -27.43 -7.91 6.42
N PHE A 227 -26.38 -8.06 7.22
CA PHE A 227 -26.44 -8.92 8.39
C PHE A 227 -25.95 -8.23 9.66
N SER A 228 -26.64 -8.52 10.77
CA SER A 228 -26.28 -8.01 12.09
C SER A 228 -24.92 -8.55 12.55
N ILE A 229 -24.26 -7.87 13.50
CA ILE A 229 -22.93 -8.25 14.03
C ILE A 229 -22.83 -9.73 14.42
N GLY A 230 -23.91 -10.34 14.94
CA GLY A 230 -23.94 -11.75 15.32
C GLY A 230 -23.87 -12.71 14.13
N LYS A 231 -24.39 -12.30 12.96
CA LYS A 231 -24.32 -13.06 11.71
C LYS A 231 -23.01 -12.86 10.97
N ILE A 232 -22.27 -11.78 11.22
CA ILE A 232 -20.92 -11.58 10.67
C ILE A 232 -20.00 -12.75 11.06
N TRP A 233 -20.08 -13.24 12.30
CA TRP A 233 -19.33 -14.42 12.74
C TRP A 233 -19.72 -15.69 11.97
N LEU A 234 -21.01 -15.90 11.68
CA LEU A 234 -21.48 -17.00 10.84
C LEU A 234 -20.89 -16.90 9.43
N TYR A 235 -20.91 -15.72 8.81
CA TYR A 235 -20.34 -15.51 7.46
C TYR A 235 -18.82 -15.62 7.45
N LEU A 236 -18.12 -15.14 8.48
CA LEU A 236 -16.69 -15.38 8.64
C LEU A 236 -16.40 -16.88 8.77
N THR A 237 -17.24 -17.62 9.49
CA THR A 237 -17.08 -19.07 9.63
C THR A 237 -17.34 -19.79 8.30
N LEU A 238 -18.43 -19.47 7.60
CA LEU A 238 -18.73 -20.00 6.25
C LEU A 238 -17.64 -19.61 5.24
N PHE A 239 -17.06 -18.42 5.39
CA PHE A 239 -15.94 -17.95 4.60
C PHE A 239 -14.66 -18.72 4.89
N PHE A 240 -14.34 -18.99 6.16
CA PHE A 240 -13.23 -19.86 6.54
C PHE A 240 -13.42 -21.28 6.01
N ILE A 241 -14.64 -21.82 6.08
CA ILE A 241 -15.00 -23.11 5.49
C ILE A 241 -14.80 -23.07 3.97
N PHE A 242 -15.23 -21.99 3.31
CA PHE A 242 -15.01 -21.79 1.88
C PHE A 242 -13.51 -21.73 1.54
N LEU A 243 -12.69 -21.04 2.33
CA LEU A 243 -11.23 -21.02 2.17
C LEU A 243 -10.61 -22.41 2.37
N ILE A 244 -11.11 -23.21 3.32
CA ILE A 244 -10.67 -24.60 3.53
C ILE A 244 -11.03 -25.44 2.30
N ILE A 245 -12.26 -25.34 1.78
CA ILE A 245 -12.68 -26.05 0.57
C ILE A 245 -11.84 -25.62 -0.63
N LEU A 246 -11.62 -24.32 -0.78
CA LEU A 246 -10.78 -23.75 -1.80
C LEU A 246 -9.33 -24.23 -1.70
N SER A 247 -8.77 -24.39 -0.49
CA SER A 247 -7.42 -24.90 -0.29
C SER A 247 -7.18 -26.33 -0.80
N GLN A 248 -8.24 -27.11 -1.04
CA GLN A 248 -8.16 -28.43 -1.67
C GLN A 248 -7.89 -28.33 -3.18
N SER A 249 -8.17 -27.19 -3.81
CA SER A 249 -7.83 -26.97 -5.21
C SER A 249 -6.31 -26.84 -5.37
N SER A 250 -5.74 -27.53 -6.37
CA SER A 250 -4.31 -27.45 -6.70
C SER A 250 -3.84 -26.01 -6.99
N PHE A 251 -4.74 -25.18 -7.54
CA PHE A 251 -4.47 -23.77 -7.77
C PHE A 251 -4.29 -23.02 -6.46
N ILE A 252 -5.19 -23.18 -5.49
CA ILE A 252 -5.18 -22.40 -4.25
C ILE A 252 -4.17 -22.97 -3.24
N SER A 253 -3.98 -24.29 -3.20
CA SER A 253 -2.90 -24.89 -2.41
C SER A 253 -1.53 -24.36 -2.85
N SER A 254 -1.34 -24.06 -4.13
CA SER A 254 -0.11 -23.43 -4.63
C SER A 254 0.13 -22.01 -4.08
N PHE A 255 -0.92 -21.32 -3.61
CA PHE A 255 -0.78 -19.99 -2.98
C PHE A 255 -0.14 -20.10 -1.58
N PHE A 256 -0.42 -21.21 -0.89
CA PHE A 256 0.04 -21.46 0.49
C PHE A 256 1.23 -22.41 0.56
N ASN A 257 1.79 -22.83 -0.58
CA ASN A 257 2.93 -23.73 -0.62
C ASN A 257 4.16 -23.06 0.02
N SER A 258 4.70 -23.66 1.08
CA SER A 258 5.90 -23.18 1.78
C SER A 258 7.17 -23.27 0.93
N ASN A 259 7.18 -24.16 -0.07
CA ASN A 259 8.34 -24.40 -0.94
C ASN A 259 8.43 -23.39 -2.09
N ASP A 260 7.40 -22.57 -2.29
CA ASP A 260 7.48 -21.47 -3.24
C ASP A 260 8.50 -20.42 -2.78
N ASN A 261 9.32 -19.92 -3.71
CA ASN A 261 10.44 -19.03 -3.40
C ASN A 261 10.02 -17.79 -2.58
N SER A 262 8.87 -17.19 -2.88
CA SER A 262 8.41 -16.01 -2.12
C SER A 262 8.00 -16.35 -0.68
N ASN A 263 7.37 -17.51 -0.47
CA ASN A 263 6.93 -17.94 0.86
C ASN A 263 8.12 -18.41 1.70
N SER A 264 9.04 -19.17 1.11
CA SER A 264 10.24 -19.66 1.79
C SER A 264 11.12 -18.51 2.27
N VAL A 265 11.30 -17.46 1.45
CA VAL A 265 12.00 -16.22 1.83
C VAL A 265 11.33 -15.54 3.03
N LYS A 266 10.00 -15.41 3.03
CA LYS A 266 9.25 -14.80 4.14
C LYS A 266 9.35 -15.59 5.44
N ILE A 267 9.25 -16.91 5.36
CA ILE A 267 9.42 -17.79 6.52
C ILE A 267 10.86 -17.69 7.03
N GLY A 268 11.85 -17.66 6.14
CA GLY A 268 13.25 -17.45 6.48
C GLY A 268 13.55 -16.10 7.14
N TYR A 269 12.83 -15.04 6.75
CA TYR A 269 12.89 -13.76 7.44
C TYR A 269 12.42 -13.88 8.89
N LEU A 270 11.32 -14.59 9.15
CA LEU A 270 10.80 -14.77 10.52
C LEU A 270 11.83 -15.43 11.44
N GLU A 271 12.53 -16.46 10.97
CA GLU A 271 13.59 -17.12 11.73
C GLU A 271 14.69 -16.12 12.13
N THR A 272 15.16 -15.29 11.19
CA THR A 272 16.17 -14.27 11.49
C THR A 272 15.63 -13.20 12.42
N TYR A 273 14.39 -12.75 12.23
CA TYR A 273 13.73 -11.80 13.14
C TYR A 273 13.70 -12.32 14.57
N THR A 274 13.37 -13.61 14.78
CA THR A 274 13.40 -14.16 16.14
C THR A 274 14.78 -14.07 16.78
N SER A 275 15.85 -14.23 15.98
CA SER A 275 17.23 -14.07 16.45
C SER A 275 17.59 -12.62 16.73
N ILE A 276 17.14 -11.68 15.89
CA ILE A 276 17.32 -10.23 16.10
C ILE A 276 16.60 -9.77 17.38
N PHE A 277 15.39 -10.26 17.63
CA PHE A 277 14.62 -9.92 18.82
C PHE A 277 15.07 -10.67 20.09
N LYS A 278 16.14 -11.47 20.06
CA LYS A 278 16.77 -11.95 21.29
C LYS A 278 17.55 -10.85 22.01
N ASP A 279 17.94 -9.78 21.31
CA ASP A 279 18.59 -8.62 21.92
C ASP A 279 17.54 -7.71 22.59
N PRO A 280 17.56 -7.56 23.94
CA PRO A 280 16.62 -6.69 24.64
C PRO A 280 16.68 -5.23 24.18
N LYS A 281 17.84 -4.75 23.75
CA LYS A 281 18.00 -3.39 23.24
C LYS A 281 17.17 -3.19 21.97
N VAL A 282 17.17 -4.18 21.08
CA VAL A 282 16.37 -4.15 19.84
C VAL A 282 14.87 -4.29 20.16
N ILE A 283 14.48 -5.10 21.14
CA ILE A 283 13.08 -5.18 21.57
C ILE A 283 12.57 -3.83 22.06
N VAL A 284 13.34 -3.12 22.90
CA VAL A 284 12.87 -1.87 23.52
C VAL A 284 12.96 -0.69 22.56
N PHE A 285 14.12 -0.51 21.92
CA PHE A 285 14.43 0.68 21.15
C PHE A 285 14.37 0.48 19.63
N GLY A 286 14.58 -0.75 19.17
CA GLY A 286 14.77 -1.06 17.76
C GLY A 286 16.17 -0.72 17.25
N GLN A 287 16.32 -0.81 15.93
CA GLN A 287 17.59 -0.64 15.23
C GLN A 287 17.75 0.73 14.56
N GLY A 288 16.66 1.49 14.40
CA GLY A 288 16.65 2.73 13.63
C GLY A 288 16.81 2.51 12.12
N PHE A 289 17.10 3.59 11.39
CA PHE A 289 17.25 3.64 9.93
C PHE A 289 18.58 3.08 9.42
N SER A 290 19.50 2.80 10.36
CA SER A 290 20.81 2.20 10.11
C SER A 290 20.85 0.69 10.35
N GLY A 291 19.68 0.05 10.52
CA GLY A 291 19.63 -1.37 10.86
C GLY A 291 20.26 -2.30 9.82
N TYR A 292 20.29 -1.91 8.53
CA TYR A 292 21.02 -2.66 7.50
C TYR A 292 22.53 -2.67 7.76
N ASP A 293 23.11 -1.52 8.13
CA ASP A 293 24.55 -1.40 8.35
C ASP A 293 25.01 -1.98 9.69
N ASN A 294 24.15 -1.89 10.72
CA ASN A 294 24.53 -2.24 12.09
C ASN A 294 24.23 -3.69 12.46
N SER A 295 23.26 -4.33 11.81
CA SER A 295 22.85 -5.69 12.12
C SER A 295 23.44 -6.65 11.10
N VAL A 296 24.56 -7.28 11.45
CA VAL A 296 25.19 -8.33 10.62
C VAL A 296 24.20 -9.44 10.29
N LEU A 297 23.36 -9.83 11.26
CA LEU A 297 22.31 -10.83 11.05
C LEU A 297 21.30 -10.40 9.99
N PHE A 298 20.83 -9.15 10.05
CA PHE A 298 19.84 -8.63 9.11
C PHE A 298 20.44 -8.49 7.70
N LYS A 299 21.66 -7.95 7.60
CA LYS A 299 22.38 -7.84 6.34
C LYS A 299 22.62 -9.19 5.69
N ASN A 300 23.11 -10.17 6.46
CA ASN A 300 23.35 -11.53 5.96
C ASN A 300 22.06 -12.21 5.55
N MET A 301 20.95 -11.98 6.25
CA MET A 301 19.64 -12.47 5.85
C MET A 301 19.20 -11.92 4.51
N LEU A 302 19.31 -10.60 4.28
CA LEU A 302 18.94 -9.99 3.01
C LEU A 302 19.80 -10.54 1.86
N ILE A 303 21.11 -10.64 2.06
CA ILE A 303 22.04 -11.22 1.08
C ILE A 303 21.70 -12.69 0.79
N LYS A 304 21.41 -13.49 1.84
CA LYS A 304 21.06 -14.91 1.71
C LYS A 304 19.82 -15.13 0.84
N PHE A 305 18.87 -14.21 0.87
CA PHE A 305 17.62 -14.29 0.12
C PHE A 305 17.62 -13.40 -1.13
N GLU A 306 18.80 -12.99 -1.61
CA GLU A 306 18.98 -12.19 -2.82
C GLU A 306 18.13 -10.90 -2.83
N ASN A 307 17.85 -10.35 -1.65
CA ASN A 307 17.11 -9.12 -1.51
C ASN A 307 18.09 -7.94 -1.59
N GLU A 308 18.08 -7.24 -2.72
CA GLU A 308 18.90 -6.05 -2.99
C GLU A 308 18.44 -4.82 -2.17
N GLY A 309 17.28 -4.90 -1.53
CA GLY A 309 16.74 -3.83 -0.70
C GLY A 309 17.35 -3.74 0.70
N VAL A 310 17.11 -2.62 1.37
CA VAL A 310 17.48 -2.40 2.79
C VAL A 310 16.35 -2.76 3.77
N LYS A 311 15.29 -3.41 3.27
CA LYS A 311 14.08 -3.79 4.00
C LYS A 311 13.54 -5.14 3.56
N THR A 312 12.76 -5.75 4.45
CA THR A 312 11.96 -6.92 4.10
C THR A 312 10.56 -6.54 3.65
N GLU A 313 9.88 -7.48 2.96
CA GLU A 313 8.47 -7.36 2.58
C GLU A 313 7.50 -7.44 3.78
N LEU A 314 8.00 -7.75 4.99
CA LEU A 314 7.18 -7.89 6.20
C LEU A 314 7.00 -6.54 6.90
N THR A 315 6.35 -5.59 6.24
CA THR A 315 6.26 -4.17 6.63
C THR A 315 5.89 -3.94 8.10
N PHE A 316 4.95 -4.70 8.65
CA PHE A 316 4.53 -4.53 10.05
C PHE A 316 5.57 -5.02 11.07
N ILE A 317 6.30 -6.08 10.72
CA ILE A 317 7.41 -6.60 11.54
C ILE A 317 8.62 -5.68 11.41
N GLU A 318 8.82 -5.10 10.22
CA GLU A 318 9.86 -4.10 9.98
C GLU A 318 9.69 -2.89 10.91
N LEU A 319 8.45 -2.46 11.20
CA LEU A 319 8.20 -1.41 12.19
C LEU A 319 8.66 -1.81 13.60
N TYR A 320 8.50 -3.06 14.01
CA TYR A 320 9.06 -3.56 15.29
C TYR A 320 10.59 -3.59 15.26
N ARG A 321 11.21 -3.98 14.15
CA ARG A 321 12.67 -4.01 14.03
C ARG A 321 13.25 -2.60 14.08
N VAL A 322 12.67 -1.66 13.34
CA VAL A 322 13.17 -0.28 13.23
C VAL A 322 12.93 0.49 14.53
N PHE A 323 11.75 0.36 15.13
CA PHE A 323 11.33 1.22 16.24
C PHE A 323 11.23 0.52 17.61
N GLY A 324 11.49 -0.79 17.68
CA GLY A 324 11.23 -1.59 18.85
C GLY A 324 9.76 -1.98 18.96
N VAL A 325 9.46 -2.93 19.84
CA VAL A 325 8.13 -3.48 20.03
C VAL A 325 7.16 -2.41 20.53
N ILE A 326 7.56 -1.56 21.48
CA ILE A 326 6.67 -0.55 22.06
C ILE A 326 6.23 0.48 21.01
N PHE A 327 7.18 1.17 20.37
CA PHE A 327 6.85 2.18 19.36
C PHE A 327 6.35 1.57 18.06
N GLY A 328 6.88 0.42 17.65
CA GLY A 328 6.35 -0.32 16.50
C GLY A 328 4.89 -0.74 16.72
N SER A 329 4.51 -1.18 17.92
CA SER A 329 3.10 -1.49 18.25
C SER A 329 2.25 -0.23 18.23
N PHE A 330 2.74 0.88 18.79
CA PHE A 330 2.05 2.17 18.71
C PHE A 330 1.81 2.59 17.25
N PHE A 331 2.83 2.56 16.38
CA PHE A 331 2.68 2.95 14.97
C PHE A 331 1.72 2.01 14.22
N ASN A 332 1.82 0.69 14.46
CA ASN A 332 0.89 -0.29 13.89
C ASN A 332 -0.54 -0.01 14.35
N LEU A 333 -0.76 0.26 15.64
CA LEU A 333 -2.09 0.59 16.18
C LEU A 333 -2.66 1.86 15.57
N VAL A 334 -1.86 2.93 15.43
CA VAL A 334 -2.30 4.16 14.77
C VAL A 334 -2.68 3.89 13.31
N LEU A 335 -1.89 3.07 12.59
CA LEU A 335 -2.16 2.70 11.20
C LEU A 335 -3.46 1.91 11.04
N PHE A 336 -3.68 0.88 11.87
CA PHE A 336 -4.90 0.06 11.81
C PHE A 336 -6.14 0.79 12.32
N SER A 337 -5.98 1.74 13.24
CA SER A 337 -7.10 2.49 13.80
C SER A 337 -7.49 3.73 12.99
N ALA A 338 -6.60 4.22 12.12
CA ALA A 338 -6.83 5.42 11.32
C ALA A 338 -8.16 5.42 10.54
N PRO A 339 -8.56 4.34 9.83
CA PRO A 339 -9.84 4.32 9.11
C PRO A 339 -11.05 4.53 10.03
N PHE A 340 -11.01 4.04 11.26
CA PHE A 340 -12.14 4.14 12.21
C PHE A 340 -12.28 5.53 12.84
N PHE A 341 -11.16 6.23 13.02
CA PHE A 341 -11.16 7.56 13.63
C PHE A 341 -11.34 8.70 12.62
N LEU A 342 -10.95 8.47 11.36
CA LEU A 342 -11.06 9.46 10.29
C LEU A 342 -12.45 9.54 9.65
N TYR A 343 -13.27 8.49 9.79
CA TYR A 343 -14.60 8.38 9.16
C TYR A 343 -15.74 8.36 10.19
N LYS A 344 -15.75 9.34 11.11
CA LYS A 344 -16.93 9.65 11.93
C LYS A 344 -17.76 10.78 11.34
#